data_AF-A0A9W5K7F2-F1
#
_entry.id   AF-A0A9W5K7F2-F1
#
_cell.length_a   1.000
_cell.length_b   1.000
_cell.length_c   1.000
_cell.angle_alpha   90.00
_cell.angle_beta   90.00
_cell.angle_gamma   90.00
#
_symmetry.space_group_name_H-M   'P 1'
#
loop_
_entity.id
_entity.type
_entity.pdbx_description
1 polymer ?
#
loop_
_entity_poly.entity_id
_entity_poly.type
_entity_poly.pdbx_seq_one_letter_code
_entity_poly.pdbx_strand_id
1 'polypeptide(L)'
;MIDKIKNAVGDMYEDEAKDLLQSILIQLNLLEENYSEDTIKNLMDIPKQLTSNPTYKRNVIESTHVHIAFDDSTAGCLKYMLSQEELYEESVVAFLNSFQLDRYISCIRMRGN
;
A
#
# COMPACT_ATOMS: atom_id res chain seq x y z
N MET A 1 15.09 16.28 -10.40
CA MET A 1 13.86 15.45 -10.38
C MET A 1 14.23 13.99 -10.18
N ILE A 2 15.14 13.45 -10.99
CA ILE A 2 15.71 12.10 -10.83
C ILE A 2 16.23 11.86 -9.41
N ASP A 3 16.97 12.80 -8.81
CA ASP A 3 17.48 12.63 -7.44
C ASP A 3 16.37 12.52 -6.38
N LYS A 4 15.25 13.23 -6.58
CA LYS A 4 14.09 13.13 -5.67
C LYS A 4 13.41 11.77 -5.78
N ILE A 5 13.32 11.21 -6.99
CA ILE A 5 12.81 9.86 -7.23
C ILE A 5 13.75 8.84 -6.59
N LYS A 6 15.06 9.00 -6.78
CA LYS A 6 16.07 8.10 -6.20
C LYS A 6 16.00 8.08 -4.68
N ASN A 7 15.83 9.24 -4.04
CA ASN A 7 15.67 9.31 -2.60
C ASN A 7 14.33 8.68 -2.16
N ALA A 8 13.22 8.99 -2.84
CA ALA A 8 11.92 8.41 -2.52
C ALA A 8 11.93 6.88 -2.61
N VAL A 9 12.53 6.31 -3.67
CA VAL A 9 12.69 4.86 -3.83
C VAL A 9 13.68 4.27 -2.81
N GLY A 10 14.73 5.01 -2.45
CA GLY A 10 15.70 4.60 -1.42
C GLY A 10 15.11 4.52 -0.02
N ASP A 11 14.07 5.30 0.27
CA ASP A 11 13.36 5.31 1.56
C ASP A 11 12.22 4.27 1.65
N MET A 12 11.88 3.61 0.53
CA MET A 12 10.85 2.55 0.48
C MET A 12 11.36 1.24 1.06
N TYR A 13 10.46 0.43 1.62
CA TYR A 13 10.82 -0.94 1.99
C TYR A 13 11.05 -1.78 0.72
N GLU A 14 11.88 -2.82 0.84
CA GLU A 14 12.25 -3.66 -0.31
C GLU A 14 11.02 -4.25 -1.02
N ASP A 15 10.03 -4.72 -0.27
CA ASP A 15 8.82 -5.31 -0.83
C ASP A 15 7.93 -4.25 -1.51
N GLU A 16 7.81 -3.05 -0.94
CA GLU A 16 7.09 -1.93 -1.56
C GLU A 16 7.76 -1.51 -2.89
N ALA A 17 9.10 -1.52 -2.93
CA ALA A 17 9.86 -1.20 -4.13
C ALA A 17 9.69 -2.27 -5.22
N LYS A 18 9.61 -3.55 -4.83
CA LYS A 18 9.32 -4.67 -5.75
C LYS A 18 7.92 -4.54 -6.35
N ASP A 19 6.92 -4.24 -5.53
CA ASP A 19 5.52 -4.09 -5.97
C ASP A 19 5.38 -2.90 -6.95
N LEU A 20 6.02 -1.77 -6.64
CA LEU A 20 6.06 -0.62 -7.54
C LEU A 20 6.69 -0.97 -8.89
N LEU A 21 7.83 -1.67 -8.88
CA LEU A 21 8.51 -2.10 -10.10
C LEU A 21 7.63 -3.06 -10.92
N GLN A 22 6.99 -4.03 -10.26
CA GLN A 22 6.09 -4.97 -10.91
C GLN A 22 4.92 -4.25 -11.59
N SER A 23 4.30 -3.29 -10.90
CA SER A 23 3.20 -2.49 -11.45
C SER A 23 3.62 -1.70 -12.69
N ILE A 24 4.81 -1.08 -12.67
CA ILE A 24 5.35 -0.36 -13.83
C ILE A 24 5.57 -1.31 -15.01
N LEU A 25 6.15 -2.48 -14.77
CA LEU A 25 6.43 -3.46 -15.83
C LEU A 25 5.14 -3.98 -16.48
N ILE A 26 4.09 -4.26 -15.68
CA ILE A 26 2.79 -4.67 -16.20
C ILE A 26 2.19 -3.57 -17.08
N GLN A 27 2.22 -2.32 -16.64
CA GLN A 27 1.70 -1.19 -17.41
C GLN A 27 2.46 -0.99 -18.73
N LEU A 28 3.77 -1.20 -18.75
CA LEU A 28 4.58 -1.17 -19.96
C LEU A 28 4.25 -2.30 -20.93
N ASN A 29 4.04 -3.53 -20.43
CA ASN A 29 3.64 -4.66 -21.27
C ASN A 29 2.26 -4.43 -21.90
N LEU A 30 1.30 -3.91 -21.12
CA LEU A 30 -0.03 -3.57 -21.63
C LEU A 30 0.03 -2.47 -22.70
N LEU A 31 0.95 -1.52 -22.57
CA LEU A 31 1.18 -0.46 -23.57
C LEU A 31 1.77 -0.99 -24.87
N GLU A 32 2.67 -1.96 -24.78
CA GLU A 32 3.28 -2.62 -25.94
C GLU A 32 2.22 -3.41 -26.73
N GLU A 33 1.34 -4.12 -26.02
CA GLU A 33 0.24 -4.88 -26.64
C GLU A 33 -0.89 -3.98 -27.14
N ASN A 34 -1.22 -2.91 -26.40
CA ASN A 34 -2.34 -2.01 -26.69
C ASN A 34 -2.01 -0.57 -26.29
N TYR A 35 -1.59 0.24 -27.27
CA TYR A 35 -1.32 1.65 -27.05
C TYR A 35 -2.54 2.38 -26.46
N SER A 36 -2.35 3.01 -25.30
CA SER A 36 -3.38 3.77 -24.60
C SER A 36 -2.77 5.04 -24.02
N GLU A 37 -3.30 6.20 -24.46
CA GLU A 37 -2.85 7.50 -23.98
C GLU A 37 -3.08 7.67 -22.47
N ASP A 38 -4.17 7.09 -21.95
CA ASP A 38 -4.45 7.05 -20.50
C ASP A 38 -3.39 6.26 -19.74
N THR A 39 -2.89 5.16 -20.29
CA THR A 39 -1.85 4.34 -19.65
C THR A 39 -0.50 5.08 -19.66
N ILE A 40 -0.19 5.84 -20.71
CA ILE A 40 0.97 6.72 -20.75
C ILE A 40 0.86 7.81 -19.68
N LYS A 41 -0.32 8.42 -19.55
CA LYS A 41 -0.57 9.46 -18.55
C LYS A 41 -0.38 8.91 -17.13
N ASN A 42 -0.87 7.71 -16.86
CA ASN A 42 -0.69 7.03 -15.57
C ASN A 42 0.81 6.80 -15.27
N LEU A 43 1.58 6.27 -16.23
CA LEU A 43 3.02 6.11 -16.07
C LEU A 43 3.75 7.43 -15.80
N MET A 44 3.33 8.50 -16.47
CA MET A 44 3.91 9.85 -16.29
C MET A 44 3.55 10.49 -14.95
N ASP A 45 2.47 10.05 -14.30
CA ASP A 45 2.06 10.54 -12.98
C ASP A 45 2.77 9.81 -11.83
N ILE A 46 3.27 8.59 -12.03
CA ILE A 46 4.02 7.83 -11.00
C ILE A 46 5.22 8.65 -10.45
N PRO A 47 6.14 9.18 -11.28
CA PRO A 47 7.24 10.02 -10.79
C PRO A 47 6.77 11.28 -10.07
N LYS A 48 5.63 11.86 -10.47
CA LYS A 48 5.07 13.04 -9.81
C LYS A 48 4.58 12.67 -8.42
N GLN A 49 3.84 11.58 -8.27
CA GLN A 49 3.34 11.12 -6.98
C GLN A 49 4.48 10.77 -6.02
N LEU A 50 5.51 10.09 -6.49
CA LEU A 50 6.70 9.74 -5.70
C LEU A 50 7.46 10.96 -5.17
N THR A 51 7.48 12.06 -5.94
CA THR A 51 8.22 13.27 -5.57
C THR A 51 7.36 14.33 -4.88
N SER A 52 6.03 14.17 -4.89
CA SER A 52 5.07 15.12 -4.31
C SER A 52 4.63 14.76 -2.90
N ASN A 53 4.75 13.49 -2.49
CA ASN A 53 4.43 13.06 -1.13
C ASN A 53 5.68 13.16 -0.23
N PRO A 54 5.81 14.18 0.65
CA PRO A 54 7.03 14.37 1.43
C PRO A 54 7.17 13.36 2.58
N THR A 55 6.15 12.55 2.84
CA THR A 55 6.15 11.60 3.95
C THR A 55 4.91 10.73 3.79
N TYR A 56 5.06 9.51 3.31
CA TYR A 56 4.15 8.48 3.82
C TYR A 56 4.51 8.37 5.30
N LYS A 57 3.81 9.11 6.17
CA LYS A 57 3.99 9.00 7.62
C LYS A 57 3.64 7.55 7.96
N ARG A 58 4.67 6.71 8.07
CA ARG A 58 4.63 5.39 8.70
C ARG A 58 4.35 5.60 10.19
N ASN A 59 3.12 6.01 10.48
CA ASN A 59 2.56 6.01 11.83
C ASN A 59 1.86 4.67 12.07
N VAL A 60 2.46 3.55 11.63
CA VAL A 60 2.13 2.27 12.25
C VAL A 60 2.94 2.28 13.53
N ILE A 61 2.29 2.71 14.61
CA ILE A 61 2.80 2.51 15.97
C ILE A 61 3.20 1.04 16.06
N GLU A 62 4.35 0.73 16.66
CA GLU A 62 4.78 -0.65 16.90
C GLU A 62 3.65 -1.42 17.58
N SER A 63 2.92 -2.20 16.79
CA SER A 63 1.75 -2.96 17.20
C SER A 63 2.11 -4.43 17.23
N THR A 64 1.66 -5.14 18.26
CA THR A 64 1.96 -6.56 18.42
C THR A 64 1.45 -7.38 17.23
N HIS A 65 0.29 -7.01 16.66
CA HIS A 65 -0.13 -7.47 15.34
C HIS A 65 -0.77 -6.34 14.50
N VAL A 66 -0.61 -6.48 13.18
CA VAL A 66 -1.28 -5.65 12.19
C VAL A 66 -2.31 -6.51 11.48
N HIS A 67 -3.56 -6.08 11.52
CA HIS A 67 -4.67 -6.68 10.79
C HIS A 67 -4.92 -5.90 9.51
N ILE A 68 -4.86 -6.59 8.38
CA ILE A 68 -5.14 -6.03 7.06
C ILE A 68 -6.56 -6.43 6.67
N ALA A 69 -7.39 -5.44 6.39
CA ALA A 69 -8.76 -5.62 5.92
C ALA A 69 -8.95 -4.98 4.54
N PHE A 70 -9.68 -5.67 3.65
CA PHE A 70 -9.87 -5.28 2.25
C PHE A 70 -11.23 -4.62 1.99
N ASP A 71 -11.59 -3.64 2.81
CA ASP A 71 -12.62 -2.61 2.60
C ASP A 71 -12.84 -1.86 3.94
N ASP A 72 -13.39 -0.66 3.88
CA ASP A 72 -13.61 0.17 5.08
C ASP A 72 -14.62 -0.45 6.06
N SER A 73 -15.59 -1.24 5.55
CA SER A 73 -16.62 -1.85 6.41
C SER A 73 -16.03 -2.98 7.26
N THR A 74 -15.21 -3.85 6.67
CA THR A 74 -14.52 -4.94 7.34
C THR A 74 -13.50 -4.41 8.34
N ALA A 75 -12.76 -3.35 7.98
CA ALA A 75 -11.83 -2.69 8.88
C ALA A 75 -12.56 -2.07 10.09
N GLY A 76 -13.68 -1.40 9.84
CA GLY A 76 -14.52 -0.81 10.89
C GLY A 76 -15.08 -1.86 11.85
N CYS A 77 -15.61 -2.96 11.32
CA CYS A 77 -16.12 -4.08 12.13
C CYS A 77 -15.02 -4.71 12.98
N LEU A 78 -13.84 -4.98 12.40
CA LEU A 78 -12.73 -5.58 13.14
C LEU A 78 -12.20 -4.66 14.23
N LYS A 79 -12.05 -3.36 13.93
CA LYS A 79 -11.63 -2.36 14.92
C LYS A 79 -12.62 -2.26 16.08
N TYR A 80 -13.92 -2.32 15.78
CA TYR A 80 -14.96 -2.36 16.81
C TYR A 80 -14.83 -3.62 17.67
N MET A 81 -14.71 -4.82 17.07
CA MET A 81 -14.54 -6.07 17.80
C MET A 81 -13.30 -6.06 18.71
N LEU A 82 -12.15 -5.62 18.20
CA LEU A 82 -10.91 -5.52 18.99
C LEU A 82 -11.06 -4.55 20.18
N SER A 83 -11.79 -3.45 20.00
CA SER A 83 -12.05 -2.49 21.08
C SER A 83 -12.95 -3.04 22.18
N GLN A 84 -13.85 -3.98 21.84
CA GLN A 84 -14.71 -4.67 22.82
C GLN A 84 -13.92 -5.68 23.67
N GLU A 85 -12.82 -6.21 23.13
CA GLU A 85 -11.92 -7.16 23.82
C GLU A 85 -10.73 -6.46 24.50
N GLU A 86 -10.73 -5.12 24.58
CA GLU A 86 -9.67 -4.29 25.19
C GLU A 86 -8.27 -4.49 24.57
N LEU A 87 -8.20 -4.97 23.32
CA LEU A 87 -6.96 -5.21 22.58
C LEU A 87 -6.49 -3.94 21.85
N TYR A 88 -5.92 -3.00 22.61
CA TYR A 88 -5.52 -1.67 22.10
C TYR A 88 -4.13 -1.62 21.45
N GLU A 89 -3.32 -2.67 21.61
CA GLU A 89 -2.01 -2.80 20.95
C GLU A 89 -2.10 -3.28 19.49
N GLU A 90 -3.30 -3.63 19.04
CA GLU A 90 -3.56 -4.12 17.69
C GLU A 90 -3.85 -2.95 16.73
N SER A 91 -3.25 -3.00 15.54
CA SER A 91 -3.50 -2.00 14.48
C SER A 91 -4.35 -2.61 13.37
N VAL A 92 -5.38 -1.89 12.91
CA VAL A 92 -6.21 -2.29 11.74
C VAL A 92 -5.96 -1.31 10.60
N VAL A 93 -5.50 -1.82 9.47
CA VAL A 93 -5.25 -1.04 8.24
C VAL A 93 -6.23 -1.48 7.16
N ALA A 94 -6.95 -0.51 6.60
CA ALA A 94 -7.87 -0.73 5.50
C ALA A 94 -7.16 -0.48 4.15
N PHE A 95 -7.31 -1.42 3.21
CA PHE A 95 -6.90 -1.23 1.82
C PHE A 95 -8.14 -1.21 0.92
N LEU A 96 -8.21 -0.19 0.07
CA LEU A 96 -9.16 -0.14 -1.04
C LEU A 96 -8.71 -1.15 -2.10
N ASN A 97 -9.33 -2.33 -2.08
CA ASN A 97 -9.08 -3.33 -3.10
C ASN A 97 -9.73 -2.89 -4.42
N SER A 98 -8.93 -2.75 -5.49
CA SER A 98 -9.46 -2.56 -6.85
C SER A 98 -9.88 -3.88 -7.51
N PHE A 99 -9.64 -5.01 -6.83
CA PHE A 99 -10.01 -6.34 -7.30
C PHE A 99 -11.07 -6.96 -6.39
N GLN A 100 -12.13 -7.51 -7.00
CA GLN A 100 -13.18 -8.27 -6.30
C GLN A 100 -12.63 -9.64 -5.86
N LEU A 101 -11.73 -9.66 -4.88
CA LEU A 101 -11.32 -10.88 -4.20
C LEU A 101 -11.96 -10.90 -2.82
N ASP A 102 -12.60 -12.03 -2.52
CA ASP A 102 -13.42 -12.27 -1.34
C ASP A 102 -12.76 -11.84 -0.03
N ARG A 103 -13.58 -11.54 0.97
CA ARG A 103 -13.21 -11.02 2.30
C ARG A 103 -12.13 -11.89 2.97
N TYR A 104 -10.88 -11.49 2.89
CA TYR A 104 -9.79 -12.07 3.68
C TYR A 104 -9.33 -11.06 4.73
N ILE A 105 -9.28 -11.48 6.00
CA ILE A 105 -8.56 -10.73 7.04
C ILE A 105 -7.21 -11.44 7.20
N SER A 106 -6.12 -10.77 6.86
CA SER A 106 -4.77 -11.30 7.08
C SER A 106 -4.16 -10.64 8.33
N CYS A 107 -3.65 -11.44 9.26
CA CYS A 107 -2.98 -10.96 10.46
C CYS A 107 -1.47 -11.17 10.30
N ILE A 108 -0.71 -10.08 10.32
CA ILE A 108 0.76 -10.09 10.25
C ILE A 108 1.29 -9.70 11.63
N ARG A 109 2.06 -10.60 12.25
CA ARG A 109 2.79 -10.30 13.50
C ARG A 109 4.08 -9.55 13.15
N MET A 110 4.13 -8.26 13.45
CA MET A 110 5.36 -7.47 13.36
C MET A 110 6.13 -7.68 14.67
N ARG A 111 7.27 -8.38 14.63
CA ARG A 111 8.17 -8.43 15.80
C ARG A 111 8.95 -7.12 15.86
N GLY A 112 8.68 -6.31 16.90
CA GLY A 112 9.58 -5.22 17.29
C GLY A 112 10.94 -5.78 17.69
N ASN A 113 12.01 -5.08 17.29
CA ASN A 113 13.39 -5.38 17.68
C ASN A 113 13.69 -4.89 19.09
#